data_AF-A0A3S0VXG7-F1
#
_entry.id   AF-A0A3S0VXG7-F1
#
_cell.length_a   1.000
_cell.length_b   1.000
_cell.length_c   1.000
_cell.angle_alpha   90.00
_cell.angle_beta   90.00
_cell.angle_gamma   90.00
#
_symmetry.space_group_name_H-M   'P 1'
#
loop_
_entity.id
_entity.type
_entity.pdbx_description
1 polymer ?
#
loop_
_entity_poly.entity_id
_entity_poly.type
_entity_poly.pdbx_seq_one_letter_code
_entity_poly.pdbx_strand_id
1 'polypeptide(L)'
;MSNDIQAHVKIAVAMRAVRGALGLNQAEFAELIGVSKPTVARVETLETAMRLNDYSNMLQKLKNLGVKVDTLYSDNVTVEFEPKALEALTAKLSDQGKRRSDRVQGGLGVNRKSISPDTLKRIKELQQKKPPSKK
;
A
#
# COMPACT_ATOMS: atom_id res chain seq x y z
N MET A 1 2.18 -1.92 -29.85
CA MET A 1 0.72 -2.06 -29.65
C MET A 1 0.37 -3.17 -28.66
N SER A 2 0.71 -4.44 -28.91
CA SER A 2 0.43 -5.54 -27.97
C SER A 2 1.22 -5.47 -26.65
N ASN A 3 2.48 -5.02 -26.69
CA ASN A 3 3.30 -4.83 -25.48
C ASN A 3 2.82 -3.68 -24.58
N ASP A 4 2.19 -2.64 -25.16
CA ASP A 4 1.75 -1.46 -24.41
C ASP A 4 0.52 -1.78 -23.56
N ILE A 5 -0.43 -2.54 -24.11
CA ILE A 5 -1.61 -3.01 -23.38
C ILE A 5 -1.21 -3.90 -22.21
N GLN A 6 -0.27 -4.83 -22.42
CA GLN A 6 0.23 -5.70 -21.35
C GLN A 6 0.90 -4.91 -20.22
N ALA A 7 1.69 -3.88 -20.55
CA ALA A 7 2.29 -3.00 -19.56
C ALA A 7 1.23 -2.27 -18.71
N HIS A 8 0.17 -1.75 -19.33
CA HIS A 8 -0.92 -1.08 -18.62
C HIS A 8 -1.70 -2.04 -17.71
N VAL A 9 -1.97 -3.26 -18.18
CA VAL A 9 -2.59 -4.32 -17.36
C VAL A 9 -1.75 -4.62 -16.13
N LYS A 10 -0.43 -4.81 -16.30
CA LYS A 10 0.48 -5.09 -15.18
C LYS A 10 0.49 -3.95 -14.15
N ILE A 11 0.53 -2.70 -14.60
CA ILE A 11 0.44 -1.51 -13.73
C ILE A 11 -0.90 -1.49 -12.96
N ALA A 12 -2.02 -1.69 -13.64
CA ALA A 12 -3.34 -1.69 -13.01
C ALA A 12 -3.50 -2.83 -11.97
N VAL A 13 -2.94 -4.01 -12.25
CA VAL A 13 -2.90 -5.13 -11.29
C VAL A 13 -2.02 -4.78 -10.10
N ALA A 14 -0.81 -4.26 -10.33
CA ALA A 14 0.11 -3.87 -9.26
C ALA A 14 -0.49 -2.81 -8.34
N MET A 15 -1.14 -1.78 -8.89
CA MET A 15 -1.82 -0.74 -8.11
C MET A 15 -2.90 -1.32 -7.20
N ARG A 16 -3.77 -2.19 -7.73
CA ARG A 16 -4.82 -2.84 -6.94
C ARG A 16 -4.24 -3.74 -5.86
N ALA A 17 -3.22 -4.53 -6.19
CA ALA A 17 -2.55 -5.43 -5.25
C ALA A 17 -1.91 -4.64 -4.10
N VAL A 18 -1.10 -3.63 -4.41
CA VAL A 18 -0.45 -2.78 -3.40
C VAL A 18 -1.47 -2.05 -2.56
N ARG A 19 -2.47 -1.39 -3.18
CA ARG A 19 -3.50 -0.64 -2.46
C ARG A 19 -4.26 -1.53 -1.49
N GLY A 20 -4.66 -2.73 -1.94
CA GLY A 20 -5.35 -3.71 -1.13
C GLY A 20 -4.49 -4.22 0.03
N ALA A 21 -3.23 -4.58 -0.25
CA ALA A 21 -2.28 -5.05 0.75
C ALA A 21 -1.98 -3.98 1.82
N LEU A 22 -1.90 -2.71 1.42
CA LEU A 22 -1.72 -1.58 2.33
C LEU A 22 -3.01 -1.21 3.11
N GLY A 23 -4.15 -1.82 2.77
CA GLY A 23 -5.45 -1.50 3.34
C GLY A 23 -5.82 -0.03 3.12
N LEU A 24 -5.57 0.47 1.90
CA LEU A 24 -5.87 1.86 1.52
C LEU A 24 -7.10 1.87 0.59
N ASN A 25 -7.95 2.87 0.75
CA ASN A 25 -8.96 3.19 -0.26
C ASN A 25 -8.31 3.98 -1.42
N GLN A 26 -9.07 4.22 -2.50
CA GLN A 26 -8.53 4.93 -3.68
C GLN A 26 -8.08 6.36 -3.40
N ALA A 27 -8.73 7.08 -2.47
CA ALA A 27 -8.33 8.44 -2.10
C ALA A 27 -7.01 8.44 -1.32
N GLU A 28 -6.89 7.56 -0.31
CA GLU A 28 -5.66 7.43 0.48
C GLU A 28 -4.48 6.97 -0.37
N PHE A 29 -4.71 6.07 -1.33
CA PHE A 29 -3.67 5.63 -2.25
C PHE A 29 -3.28 6.74 -3.23
N ALA A 30 -4.25 7.51 -3.73
CA ALA A 30 -3.99 8.64 -4.60
C ALA A 30 -3.13 9.70 -3.89
N GLU A 31 -3.43 10.00 -2.63
CA GLU A 31 -2.63 10.90 -1.79
C GLU A 31 -1.20 10.37 -1.61
N LEU A 32 -1.05 9.07 -1.32
CA LEU A 32 0.25 8.43 -1.15
C LEU A 32 1.15 8.58 -2.39
N ILE A 33 0.60 8.35 -3.59
CA ILE A 33 1.36 8.36 -4.84
C ILE A 33 1.33 9.72 -5.56
N GLY A 34 0.68 10.73 -4.98
CA GLY A 34 0.67 12.11 -5.48
C GLY A 34 -0.18 12.33 -6.74
N VAL A 35 -1.29 11.61 -6.89
CA VAL A 35 -2.23 11.77 -8.02
C VAL A 35 -3.66 12.02 -7.53
N SER A 36 -4.60 12.27 -8.44
CA SER A 36 -6.02 12.42 -8.08
C SER A 36 -6.70 11.07 -7.87
N LYS A 37 -7.74 11.01 -7.01
CA LYS A 37 -8.57 9.80 -6.85
C LYS A 37 -9.15 9.30 -8.19
N PRO A 38 -9.71 10.16 -9.07
CA PRO A 38 -10.15 9.73 -10.40
C PRO A 38 -9.02 9.11 -11.23
N THR A 39 -7.78 9.62 -11.14
CA THR A 39 -6.63 9.03 -11.84
C THR A 39 -6.41 7.58 -11.40
N VAL A 40 -6.41 7.32 -10.08
CA VAL A 40 -6.29 5.94 -9.56
C VAL A 40 -7.42 5.06 -10.10
N ALA A 41 -8.67 5.52 -10.03
CA ALA A 41 -9.81 4.74 -10.49
C ALA A 41 -9.69 4.35 -11.98
N ARG A 42 -9.38 5.33 -12.84
CA ARG A 42 -9.26 5.11 -14.30
C ARG A 42 -8.08 4.20 -14.66
N VAL A 43 -6.96 4.32 -13.95
CA VAL A 43 -5.81 3.42 -14.20
C VAL A 43 -6.15 2.01 -13.73
N GLU A 44 -6.78 1.84 -12.57
CA GLU A 44 -7.19 0.53 -12.06
C GLU A 44 -8.22 -0.18 -12.95
N THR A 45 -9.06 0.57 -13.68
CA THR A 45 -10.06 0.05 -14.63
C THR A 45 -9.59 0.00 -16.08
N LEU A 46 -8.34 0.39 -16.36
CA LEU A 46 -7.78 0.51 -17.71
C LEU A 46 -8.52 1.50 -18.63
N GLU A 47 -9.30 2.43 -18.06
CA GLU A 47 -9.86 3.56 -18.81
C GLU A 47 -8.77 4.53 -19.30
N THR A 48 -7.64 4.61 -18.57
CA THR A 48 -6.47 5.39 -19.01
C THR A 48 -5.17 4.69 -18.65
N ALA A 49 -4.17 4.87 -19.52
CA ALA A 49 -2.79 4.56 -19.18
C ALA A 49 -2.27 5.50 -18.09
N MET A 50 -1.43 4.98 -17.20
CA MET A 50 -0.71 5.82 -16.24
C MET A 50 0.46 6.53 -16.92
N ARG A 51 0.67 7.80 -16.59
CA ARG A 51 1.80 8.58 -17.13
C ARG A 51 3.10 8.07 -16.50
N LEU A 52 4.19 8.11 -17.27
CA LEU A 52 5.50 7.63 -16.82
C LEU A 52 6.01 8.36 -15.57
N ASN A 53 5.76 9.67 -15.46
CA ASN A 53 6.16 10.45 -14.29
C ASN A 53 5.38 10.04 -13.04
N ASP A 54 4.07 9.82 -13.17
CA ASP A 54 3.22 9.35 -12.08
C ASP A 54 3.63 7.93 -11.65
N TYR A 55 3.98 7.07 -12.61
CA TYR A 55 4.49 5.72 -12.35
C TYR A 55 5.83 5.72 -11.62
N SER A 56 6.78 6.53 -12.09
CA SER A 56 8.08 6.69 -11.45
C SER A 56 7.91 7.22 -10.02
N ASN A 57 7.03 8.20 -9.81
CA ASN A 57 6.74 8.74 -8.49
C ASN A 57 6.10 7.68 -7.58
N MET A 58 5.11 6.92 -8.07
CA MET A 58 4.53 5.79 -7.34
C MET A 58 5.62 4.81 -6.88
N LEU A 59 6.50 4.36 -7.78
CA LEU A 59 7.57 3.42 -7.45
C LEU A 59 8.50 3.97 -6.37
N GLN A 60 8.87 5.26 -6.46
CA GLN A 60 9.70 5.90 -5.44
C GLN A 60 8.99 5.98 -4.08
N LYS A 61 7.72 6.39 -4.04
CA LYS A 61 6.94 6.48 -2.78
C LYS A 61 6.78 5.11 -2.13
N LEU A 62 6.51 4.08 -2.93
CA LEU A 62 6.40 2.69 -2.46
C LEU A 62 7.73 2.15 -1.96
N LYS A 63 8.83 2.39 -2.69
CA LYS A 63 10.18 2.01 -2.24
C LYS A 63 10.53 2.62 -0.89
N ASN A 64 10.15 3.88 -0.65
CA ASN A 64 10.37 4.54 0.65
C ASN A 64 9.62 3.82 1.78
N LEU A 65 8.42 3.30 1.50
CA LEU A 65 7.65 2.45 2.42
C LEU A 65 8.18 1.02 2.56
N GLY A 66 9.12 0.60 1.71
CA GLY A 66 9.62 -0.78 1.68
C GLY A 66 8.78 -1.72 0.83
N VAL A 67 8.05 -1.17 -0.14
CA VAL A 67 7.29 -1.94 -1.13
C VAL A 67 8.00 -1.81 -2.47
N LYS A 68 8.47 -2.94 -3.01
CA LYS A 68 9.04 -2.99 -4.36
C LYS A 68 7.98 -3.54 -5.30
N VAL A 69 7.88 -2.93 -6.47
CA VAL A 69 6.95 -3.33 -7.52
C VAL A 69 7.76 -3.51 -8.79
N ASP A 70 7.63 -4.68 -9.41
CA ASP A 70 8.16 -4.95 -10.75
C ASP A 70 7.00 -5.29 -11.69
N THR A 71 6.83 -4.44 -12.70
CA THR A 71 5.90 -4.64 -13.81
C THR A 71 6.58 -4.55 -15.17
N LEU A 72 7.90 -4.31 -15.21
CA LEU A 72 8.62 -3.92 -16.42
C LEU A 72 9.56 -5.02 -16.92
N TYR A 73 10.22 -5.72 -16.02
CA TYR A 73 11.33 -6.60 -16.39
C TYR A 73 10.95 -8.08 -16.48
N SER A 74 9.75 -8.45 -16.01
CA SER A 74 9.26 -9.83 -16.07
C SER A 74 7.87 -9.90 -16.70
N ASP A 75 7.51 -11.09 -17.17
CA ASP A 75 6.14 -11.40 -17.61
C ASP A 75 5.14 -11.39 -16.45
N ASN A 76 5.64 -11.48 -15.22
CA ASN A 76 4.86 -11.48 -14.00
C ASN A 76 4.67 -10.06 -13.45
N VAL A 77 3.73 -9.93 -12.51
CA VAL A 77 3.63 -8.75 -11.64
C VAL A 77 4.14 -9.18 -10.27
N THR A 78 5.26 -8.61 -9.83
CA THR A 78 5.85 -8.91 -8.53
C THR A 78 5.68 -7.73 -7.60
N VAL A 79 5.16 -7.98 -6.40
CA VAL A 79 5.08 -7.02 -5.32
C VAL A 79 5.76 -7.62 -4.09
N GLU A 80 6.85 -7.02 -3.66
CA GLU A 80 7.64 -7.47 -2.51
C GLU A 80 7.49 -6.46 -1.37
N PHE A 81 7.23 -6.95 -0.16
CA PHE A 81 7.15 -6.16 1.06
C PHE A 81 8.37 -6.46 1.93
N GLU A 82 9.24 -5.47 2.12
CA GLU A 82 10.38 -5.54 3.03
C GLU A 82 9.91 -5.63 4.49
N PRO A 83 10.76 -6.15 5.41
CA PRO A 83 10.41 -6.26 6.83
C PRO A 83 9.85 -4.97 7.44
N LYS A 84 10.42 -3.80 7.11
CA LYS A 84 9.92 -2.50 7.60
C LYS A 84 8.47 -2.19 7.16
N ALA A 85 8.09 -2.61 5.95
CA ALA A 85 6.74 -2.42 5.43
C ALA A 85 5.75 -3.33 6.19
N LEU A 86 6.16 -4.57 6.44
CA LEU A 86 5.39 -5.54 7.21
C LEU A 86 5.21 -5.10 8.68
N GLU A 87 6.25 -4.54 9.31
CA GLU A 87 6.15 -3.96 10.65
C GLU A 87 5.14 -2.80 10.71
N ALA A 88 5.19 -1.89 9.73
CA ALA A 88 4.26 -0.77 9.63
C ALA A 88 2.81 -1.24 9.39
N LEU A 89 2.62 -2.25 8.53
CA LEU A 89 1.31 -2.86 8.28
C LEU A 89 0.77 -3.57 9.52
N THR A 90 1.63 -4.29 10.25
CA THR A 90 1.26 -4.94 11.50
C THR A 90 0.75 -3.92 12.51
N ALA A 91 1.42 -2.77 12.65
CA ALA A 91 0.97 -1.68 13.51
C ALA A 91 -0.40 -1.13 13.07
N LYS A 92 -0.60 -0.92 11.77
CA LYS A 92 -1.86 -0.41 11.20
C LYS A 92 -3.03 -1.39 11.38
N LEU A 93 -2.81 -2.68 11.15
CA LEU A 93 -3.84 -3.73 11.24
C LEU A 93 -4.15 -4.15 12.69
N SER A 94 -3.24 -3.86 13.62
CA SER A 94 -3.42 -4.06 15.06
C SER A 94 -4.26 -2.95 15.72
N ASP A 95 -4.50 -1.84 15.02
CA ASP A 95 -5.34 -0.74 15.49
C ASP A 95 -6.82 -1.12 15.36
N GLN A 96 -7.43 -1.50 16.48
CA GLN A 96 -8.80 -1.98 16.57
C GLN A 96 -9.83 -0.87 16.26
N GLY A 97 -9.47 0.41 16.46
CA GLY A 97 -10.39 1.54 16.28
C GLY A 97 -10.78 1.82 14.82
N LYS A 98 -10.07 1.22 13.86
CA LYS A 98 -10.38 1.29 12.42
C LYS A 98 -10.99 0.00 11.87
N ARG A 99 -11.26 -0.99 12.71
CA ARG A 99 -12.02 -2.18 12.29
C ARG A 99 -13.48 -1.79 12.09
N ARG A 100 -14.16 -2.45 11.16
CA ARG A 100 -15.58 -2.17 10.92
C ARG A 100 -16.35 -2.40 12.23
N SER A 101 -17.14 -1.41 12.65
CA SER A 101 -17.80 -1.35 13.95
C SER A 101 -18.88 -2.43 14.12
N ASP A 102 -19.37 -2.99 13.02
CA ASP A 102 -20.37 -4.07 12.96
C ASP A 102 -19.77 -5.47 13.18
N ARG A 103 -18.45 -5.62 13.07
CA ARG A 103 -17.78 -6.93 13.16
C ARG A 103 -17.16 -7.14 14.54
N VAL A 104 -18.00 -7.48 15.51
CA VAL A 104 -17.58 -7.94 16.84
C VAL A 104 -17.03 -9.37 16.69
N GLN A 105 -15.70 -9.53 16.79
CA GLN A 105 -14.95 -10.81 16.84
C GLN A 105 -14.80 -11.63 15.54
N GLY A 106 -13.59 -12.21 15.35
CA GLY A 106 -13.37 -13.33 14.43
C GLY A 106 -12.23 -13.21 13.41
N GLY A 107 -11.32 -12.23 13.51
CA GLY A 107 -10.07 -12.27 12.73
C GLY A 107 -8.93 -12.90 13.53
N LEU A 108 -7.91 -13.45 12.85
CA LEU A 108 -6.61 -13.84 13.44
C LEU A 108 -6.05 -12.78 14.40
N GLY A 109 -6.46 -11.52 14.19
CA GLY A 109 -6.46 -10.48 15.20
C GLY A 109 -5.09 -10.36 15.83
N VAL A 110 -4.11 -9.87 15.06
CA VAL A 110 -2.69 -9.75 15.44
C VAL A 110 -2.56 -9.59 16.95
N ASN A 111 -2.30 -10.71 17.63
CA ASN A 111 -2.32 -10.73 19.08
C ASN A 111 -1.07 -9.98 19.52
N ARG A 112 -1.21 -8.81 20.16
CA ARG A 112 -0.03 -8.05 20.60
C ARG A 112 0.92 -8.88 21.47
N LYS A 113 0.42 -9.95 22.11
CA LYS A 113 1.22 -10.90 22.91
C LYS A 113 2.12 -11.83 22.07
N SER A 114 1.82 -12.04 20.79
CA SER A 114 2.64 -12.88 19.88
C SER A 114 3.64 -12.07 19.06
N ILE A 115 3.66 -10.75 19.19
CA ILE A 115 4.63 -9.88 18.54
C ILE A 115 5.89 -9.86 19.40
N SER A 116 7.07 -10.05 18.80
CA SER A 116 8.33 -10.03 19.55
C SER A 116 8.51 -8.70 20.31
N PRO A 117 9.15 -8.70 21.50
CA PRO A 117 9.41 -7.47 22.26
C PRO A 117 10.14 -6.40 21.45
N ASP A 118 11.07 -6.79 20.58
CA ASP A 118 11.83 -5.89 19.71
C ASP A 118 10.93 -5.24 18.65
N THR A 119 10.05 -6.01 18.04
CA THR A 119 9.06 -5.48 17.08
C THR A 119 8.08 -4.54 17.77
N LEU A 120 7.64 -4.85 19.00
CA LEU A 120 6.77 -3.95 19.78
C LEU A 120 7.46 -2.62 20.12
N LYS A 121 8.76 -2.65 20.41
CA LYS A 121 9.57 -1.45 20.66
C LYS A 121 9.64 -0.57 19.41
N ARG A 122 9.95 -1.16 18.25
CA ARG A 122 9.97 -0.45 16.94
C ARG A 122 8.61 0.14 16.57
N ILE A 123 7.52 -0.59 16.78
CA ILE A 123 6.16 -0.11 16.51
C ILE A 123 5.83 1.12 17.38
N LYS A 124 6.20 1.12 18.67
CA LYS A 124 6.00 2.27 19.57
C LYS A 124 6.78 3.50 19.11
N GLU A 125 8.02 3.32 18.69
CA GLU A 125 8.87 4.40 18.16
C GLU A 125 8.29 5.01 16.87
N LEU A 126 7.70 4.18 15.99
CA LEU A 126 7.03 4.64 14.76
C LEU A 126 5.74 5.41 15.04
N GLN A 127 4.98 5.04 16.07
CA GLN A 127 3.74 5.73 16.45
C GLN A 127 4.00 7.11 17.06
N GLN A 128 5.12 7.30 17.76
CA GLN A 128 5.50 8.57 18.38
C GLN A 128 6.06 9.61 17.38
N LYS A 129 6.45 9.18 16.18
CA LYS A 129 6.96 10.08 15.12
C LYS A 129 5.87 10.69 14.22
N LYS A 130 4.58 10.44 14.48
CA LYS A 130 3.51 11.10 13.72
C LYS A 130 3.49 12.60 14.05
N PRO A 131 3.59 13.50 13.05
CA PRO A 131 3.47 14.93 13.30
C PRO A 131 2.08 15.24 13.88
N PRO A 132 1.95 16.25 14.76
CA PRO A 132 0.67 16.63 15.32
C PRO A 132 -0.30 16.95 14.19
N SER A 133 -1.52 16.42 14.31
CA SER A 133 -2.65 16.75 13.44
C SER A 133 -2.78 18.27 13.36
N LYS A 134 -2.56 18.86 12.18
CA LYS A 134 -2.90 20.26 11.96
C LYS A 134 -4.41 20.39 12.17
N LYS A 135 -4.80 21.16 13.18
CA LYS A 135 -6.18 21.62 13.40
C LYS A 135 -6.55 22.65 12.34
#